data_AF-A0A9D4VWI7-F1
#
_entry.id   AF-A0A9D4VWI7-F1
#
_cell.length_a   1.000
_cell.length_b   1.000
_cell.length_c   1.000
_cell.angle_alpha   90.00
_cell.angle_beta   90.00
_cell.angle_gamma   90.00
#
_symmetry.space_group_name_H-M   'P 1'
#
loop_
_entity.id
_entity.type
_entity.pdbx_description
1 polymer ?
#
loop_
_entity_poly.entity_id
_entity_poly.type
_entity_poly.pdbx_seq_one_letter_code
_entity_poly.pdbx_strand_id
1 'polypeptide(L)'
;TAKADVDASKRGLDFMFGWYMNPLTRGEYPKSMRTLVGKRLPKFSKEESRELKGSFDFLGLNYYSSYYAAHAPRHPNVVQPTIQTDSLINATFEHNGKPLGPMVCISSFHWKITYISMLFICKFCIQKDCF
;
A
#
# COMPACT_ATOMS: atom_id res chain seq x y z
N THR A 1 -1.57 0.27 22.34
CA THR A 1 -1.42 0.90 21.00
C THR A 1 -2.30 2.11 20.93
N ALA A 2 -1.78 3.27 20.53
CA ALA A 2 -2.58 4.49 20.45
C ALA A 2 -3.60 4.40 19.29
N LYS A 3 -4.78 5.02 19.44
CA LYS A 3 -5.81 5.05 18.38
C LYS A 3 -5.26 5.60 17.06
N ALA A 4 -4.40 6.61 17.14
CA ALA A 4 -3.76 7.22 15.98
C ALA A 4 -2.89 6.21 15.19
N ASP A 5 -2.21 5.28 15.89
CA ASP A 5 -1.39 4.24 15.25
C ASP A 5 -2.25 3.14 14.64
N VAL A 6 -3.39 2.81 15.26
CA VAL A 6 -4.38 1.89 14.66
C VAL A 6 -4.98 2.48 13.40
N ASP A 7 -5.27 3.78 13.38
CA ASP A 7 -5.74 4.45 12.17
C ASP A 7 -4.61 4.59 11.14
N ALA A 8 -3.36 4.75 11.58
CA ALA A 8 -2.18 4.74 10.71
C ALA A 8 -1.98 3.37 10.04
N SER A 9 -2.16 2.25 10.75
CA SER A 9 -2.04 0.93 10.15
C SER A 9 -3.09 0.68 9.06
N LYS A 10 -4.34 1.14 9.27
CA LYS A 10 -5.38 1.10 8.24
C LYS A 10 -5.02 1.95 7.02
N ARG A 11 -4.49 3.16 7.23
CA ARG A 11 -4.00 4.01 6.13
C ARG A 11 -2.85 3.36 5.38
N GLY A 12 -1.90 2.75 6.09
CA GLY A 12 -0.80 2.00 5.46
C GLY A 12 -1.33 0.87 4.58
N LEU A 13 -2.31 0.11 5.07
CA LEU A 13 -2.95 -0.94 4.28
C LEU A 13 -3.70 -0.40 3.06
N ASP A 14 -4.41 0.72 3.19
CA ASP A 14 -5.09 1.38 2.08
C ASP A 14 -4.08 1.81 0.99
N PHE A 15 -2.95 2.40 1.36
CA PHE A 15 -1.93 2.86 0.41
C PHE A 15 -1.05 1.74 -0.16
N MET A 16 -0.99 0.58 0.51
CA MET A 16 -0.25 -0.59 0.04
C MET A 16 -1.09 -1.50 -0.85
N PHE A 17 -2.25 -1.92 -0.36
CA PHE A 17 -3.08 -2.97 -0.95
C PHE A 17 -4.42 -2.42 -1.43
N GLY A 18 -5.04 -1.55 -0.63
CA GLY A 18 -6.33 -0.94 -0.95
C GLY A 18 -6.29 -0.09 -2.21
N TRP A 19 -5.14 0.49 -2.57
CA TRP A 19 -4.94 1.25 -3.81
C TRP A 19 -5.46 0.45 -5.00
N TYR A 20 -5.09 -0.82 -5.09
CA TYR A 20 -5.48 -1.69 -6.20
C TYR A 20 -6.79 -2.41 -5.92
N MET A 21 -6.98 -2.93 -4.70
CA MET A 21 -8.12 -3.78 -4.40
C MET A 21 -9.44 -3.06 -4.30
N ASN A 22 -9.46 -1.80 -3.85
CA ASN A 22 -10.73 -1.07 -3.76
C ASN A 22 -11.29 -0.73 -5.15
N PRO A 23 -10.51 -0.29 -6.14
CA PRO A 23 -10.99 -0.20 -7.52
C PRO A 23 -11.56 -1.52 -8.04
N LEU A 24 -10.89 -2.64 -7.79
CA LEU A 24 -11.37 -3.95 -8.24
C LEU A 24 -12.66 -4.42 -7.56
N THR A 25 -12.86 -4.09 -6.28
CA THR A 25 -14.01 -4.60 -5.52
C THR A 25 -15.17 -3.60 -5.46
N ARG A 26 -14.88 -2.30 -5.55
CA ARG A 26 -15.82 -1.19 -5.35
C ARG A 26 -15.87 -0.20 -6.50
N GLY A 27 -14.93 -0.24 -7.45
CA GLY A 27 -14.82 0.73 -8.53
C GLY A 27 -14.26 2.09 -8.12
N GLU A 28 -13.72 2.22 -6.90
CA GLU A 28 -13.23 3.48 -6.34
C GLU A 28 -11.96 3.29 -5.51
N TYR A 29 -11.09 4.31 -5.48
CA TYR A 29 -9.95 4.34 -4.55
C TYR A 29 -10.39 4.38 -3.07
N PRO A 30 -9.56 3.91 -2.12
CA PRO A 30 -9.82 4.04 -0.69
C PRO A 30 -10.14 5.47 -0.24
N LYS A 31 -11.04 5.60 0.74
CA LYS A 31 -11.45 6.91 1.28
C LYS A 31 -10.23 7.71 1.80
N SER A 32 -9.32 7.05 2.51
CA SER A 32 -8.09 7.67 3.03
C SER A 32 -7.24 8.27 1.91
N MET A 33 -7.01 7.54 0.82
CA MET A 33 -6.26 8.01 -0.35
C MET A 33 -6.96 9.20 -1.01
N ARG A 34 -8.27 9.13 -1.25
CA ARG A 34 -9.03 10.24 -1.85
C ARG A 34 -8.93 11.52 -1.01
N THR A 35 -8.95 11.39 0.32
CA THR A 35 -8.82 12.53 1.24
C THR A 35 -7.40 13.08 1.29
N LEU A 36 -6.37 12.22 1.35
CA LEU A 36 -4.98 12.63 1.60
C LEU A 36 -4.25 13.08 0.34
N VAL A 37 -4.47 12.36 -0.77
CA VAL A 37 -3.86 12.67 -2.08
C VAL A 37 -4.63 13.80 -2.78
N GLY A 38 -5.96 13.79 -2.62
CA GLY A 38 -6.83 14.84 -3.13
C GLY A 38 -6.79 14.95 -4.66
N LYS A 39 -6.58 16.16 -5.17
CA LYS A 39 -6.65 16.49 -6.61
C LYS A 39 -5.60 15.77 -7.47
N ARG A 40 -4.50 15.29 -6.87
CA ARG A 40 -3.47 14.53 -7.60
C ARG A 40 -3.93 13.10 -7.93
N LEU A 41 -4.96 12.61 -7.25
CA LEU A 41 -5.50 11.28 -7.50
C LEU A 41 -6.48 11.35 -8.69
N PRO A 42 -6.24 10.61 -9.78
CA PRO A 42 -7.19 10.54 -10.89
C PRO A 42 -8.55 10.02 -10.41
N LYS A 43 -9.60 10.42 -11.12
CA LYS A 43 -10.96 9.92 -10.88
C LYS A 43 -11.33 9.02 -12.04
N PHE A 44 -11.87 7.85 -11.71
CA PHE A 44 -12.48 6.98 -12.71
C PHE A 44 -13.76 7.63 -13.23
N SER A 45 -14.00 7.50 -14.53
CA SER A 45 -15.33 7.69 -15.11
C SER A 45 -16.29 6.63 -14.57
N LYS A 46 -17.60 6.81 -14.83
CA LYS A 46 -18.60 5.81 -14.43
C LYS A 46 -18.36 4.49 -15.16
N GLU A 47 -17.95 4.58 -16.42
CA GLU A 47 -17.67 3.46 -17.30
C GLU A 47 -16.44 2.69 -16.80
N GLU A 48 -15.34 3.38 -16.51
CA GLU A 48 -14.11 2.79 -15.96
C GLU A 48 -14.36 2.13 -14.60
N SER A 49 -15.09 2.82 -13.71
CA SER A 49 -15.45 2.30 -12.39
C SER A 49 -16.25 0.99 -12.48
N ARG A 50 -17.19 0.91 -13.44
CA ARG A 50 -17.97 -0.30 -13.72
C ARG A 50 -17.09 -1.41 -14.30
N GLU A 51 -16.17 -1.09 -15.20
CA GLU A 51 -15.28 -2.09 -15.81
C GLU A 51 -14.29 -2.69 -14.82
N LEU A 52 -13.77 -1.89 -13.88
CA LEU A 52 -12.84 -2.37 -12.85
C LEU A 52 -13.53 -3.23 -11.80
N LYS A 53 -14.79 -2.92 -11.47
CA LYS A 53 -15.50 -3.62 -10.40
C LYS A 53 -15.80 -5.06 -10.79
N GLY A 54 -15.18 -6.00 -10.09
CA GLY A 54 -15.29 -7.44 -10.33
C GLY A 54 -14.42 -7.93 -11.47
N SER A 55 -13.43 -7.15 -11.93
CA SER A 55 -12.54 -7.52 -13.04
C SER A 55 -11.44 -8.52 -12.64
N PHE A 56 -11.78 -9.52 -11.83
CA PHE A 56 -10.89 -10.59 -11.39
C PHE A 56 -11.70 -11.84 -11.01
N ASP A 57 -11.20 -13.02 -11.38
CA ASP A 57 -11.80 -14.30 -10.99
C ASP A 57 -11.18 -14.88 -9.70
N PHE A 58 -9.90 -14.63 -9.49
CA PHE A 58 -9.16 -15.04 -8.31
C PHE A 58 -8.07 -14.02 -7.95
N LEU A 59 -7.57 -14.09 -6.72
CA LEU A 59 -6.51 -13.22 -6.23
C LEU A 59 -5.34 -14.05 -5.70
N GLY A 60 -4.19 -13.95 -6.35
CA GLY A 60 -2.92 -14.47 -5.84
C GLY A 60 -2.22 -13.42 -4.98
N LEU A 61 -1.90 -13.76 -3.74
CA LEU A 61 -1.22 -12.86 -2.80
C LEU A 61 0.20 -13.35 -2.52
N ASN A 62 1.18 -12.53 -2.89
CA ASN A 62 2.56 -12.72 -2.46
C ASN A 62 2.75 -12.08 -1.09
N TYR A 63 3.05 -12.89 -0.08
CA TYR A 63 3.28 -12.43 1.29
C TYR A 63 4.71 -12.81 1.73
N TYR A 64 5.51 -11.79 2.02
CA TYR A 64 6.91 -11.97 2.44
C TYR A 64 7.16 -11.48 3.86
N SER A 65 6.56 -10.36 4.23
CA SER A 65 6.77 -9.72 5.54
C SER A 65 5.64 -8.73 5.85
N SER A 66 5.70 -8.18 7.05
CA SER A 66 4.86 -7.08 7.51
C SER A 66 5.72 -5.96 8.08
N TYR A 67 5.15 -4.78 8.31
CA TYR A 67 5.80 -3.68 9.00
C TYR A 67 4.85 -3.09 10.04
N TYR A 68 5.39 -2.53 11.11
CA TYR A 68 4.62 -1.70 12.03
C TYR A 68 4.39 -0.33 11.42
N ALA A 69 3.19 0.21 11.61
CA ALA A 69 2.81 1.55 11.19
C ALA A 69 2.48 2.41 12.41
N ALA A 70 3.18 3.53 12.55
CA ALA A 70 2.88 4.56 13.52
C ALA A 70 2.35 5.82 12.81
N HIS A 71 1.58 6.64 13.50
CA HIS A 71 1.12 7.90 12.94
C HIS A 71 2.29 8.86 12.69
N ALA A 72 2.38 9.40 11.48
CA ALA A 72 3.28 10.52 11.17
C ALA A 72 2.46 11.82 11.02
N PRO A 73 2.92 12.94 11.61
CA PRO A 73 2.29 14.23 11.39
C PRO A 73 2.51 14.68 9.96
N ARG A 74 1.55 15.45 9.43
CA ARG A 74 1.74 16.13 8.14
C ARG A 74 2.72 17.27 8.34
N HIS A 75 3.92 17.17 7.76
CA HIS A 75 4.87 18.26 7.82
C HIS A 75 4.40 19.41 6.90
N PRO A 76 4.35 20.66 7.42
CA PRO A 76 3.93 21.82 6.61
C PRO A 76 4.92 22.11 5.46
N ASN A 77 6.17 21.64 5.60
CA ASN A 77 7.27 21.89 4.66
C ASN A 77 7.50 20.73 3.68
N VAL A 78 6.53 19.83 3.47
CA VAL A 78 6.64 18.84 2.38
C VAL A 78 6.48 19.59 1.06
N VAL A 79 7.61 20.03 0.50
CA VAL A 79 7.66 20.82 -0.74
C VAL A 79 7.09 20.04 -1.91
N GLN A 80 7.24 18.71 -1.92
CA GLN A 80 6.69 17.83 -2.95
C GLN A 80 6.04 16.59 -2.32
N PRO A 81 4.71 16.45 -2.41
CA PRO A 81 4.02 15.24 -1.97
C PRO A 81 4.51 14.02 -2.76
N THR A 82 4.89 12.95 -2.07
CA THR A 82 5.32 11.70 -2.69
C THR A 82 4.39 10.56 -2.30
N ILE A 83 4.36 9.51 -3.11
CA ILE A 83 3.62 8.28 -2.82
C ILE A 83 3.96 7.74 -1.41
N GLN A 84 5.22 7.85 -1.01
CA GLN A 84 5.72 7.36 0.28
C GLN A 84 5.25 8.20 1.48
N THR A 85 5.00 9.50 1.28
CA THR A 85 4.65 10.43 2.37
C THR A 85 3.14 10.66 2.48
N ASP A 86 2.39 10.41 1.42
CA ASP A 86 0.95 10.69 1.35
C ASP A 86 0.09 9.91 2.37
N SER A 87 0.55 8.73 2.79
CA SER A 87 -0.17 7.88 3.76
C SER A 87 -0.10 8.40 5.20
N LEU A 88 0.84 9.32 5.49
CA LEU A 88 1.10 9.88 6.82
C LEU A 88 1.33 8.79 7.88
N ILE A 89 2.23 7.86 7.54
CA ILE A 89 2.69 6.79 8.43
C ILE A 89 4.20 6.80 8.54
N ASN A 90 4.71 6.39 9.70
CA ASN A 90 6.09 5.94 9.84
C ASN A 90 6.08 4.42 9.85
N ALA A 91 6.73 3.80 8.86
CA ALA A 91 6.80 2.34 8.71
C ALA A 91 8.13 1.83 9.27
N THR A 92 8.10 0.81 10.11
CA THR A 92 9.30 0.20 10.71
C THR A 92 9.17 -1.32 10.79
N PHE A 93 10.30 -2.01 10.61
CA PHE A 93 10.39 -3.46 10.84
C PHE A 93 10.79 -3.81 12.27
N GLU A 94 10.92 -2.82 13.14
CA GLU A 94 11.31 -2.97 14.52
C GLU A 94 10.32 -2.28 15.45
N HIS A 95 10.07 -2.90 16.60
CA HIS A 95 9.28 -2.30 17.68
C HIS A 95 10.08 -2.40 18.98
N ASN A 96 10.37 -1.24 19.59
CA ASN A 96 11.19 -1.14 20.81
C ASN A 96 12.56 -1.84 20.68
N GLY A 97 13.21 -1.69 19.52
CA GLY A 97 14.52 -2.30 19.22
C GLY A 97 14.47 -3.81 18.99
N LYS A 98 13.27 -4.41 18.90
CA LYS A 98 13.09 -5.82 18.53
C LYS A 98 12.62 -5.93 17.08
N PRO A 99 13.31 -6.70 16.22
CA PRO A 99 12.87 -6.91 14.85
C PRO A 99 11.56 -7.71 14.78
N LEU A 100 10.84 -7.53 13.68
CA LEU A 100 9.68 -8.32 13.30
C LEU A 100 10.11 -9.75 12.96
N GLY A 101 9.86 -10.65 13.90
CA GLY A 101 10.22 -12.05 13.78
C GLY A 101 11.73 -12.30 13.92
N PRO A 102 12.16 -13.57 13.90
CA PRO A 102 13.57 -13.92 13.89
C PRO A 102 14.22 -13.38 12.61
N MET A 103 15.32 -12.63 12.76
CA MET A 103 16.14 -12.24 11.61
C MET A 103 16.70 -13.50 10.97
N VAL A 104 16.33 -13.75 9.72
CA VAL A 104 16.92 -14.84 8.96
C VAL A 104 18.35 -14.43 8.62
N CYS A 105 19.35 -15.08 9.25
CA CYS A 105 20.76 -14.83 8.99
C CYS A 105 21.10 -15.22 7.56
N ILE A 106 21.16 -14.26 6.65
CA ILE A 106 21.85 -14.42 5.37
C ILE A 106 23.31 -14.05 5.60
N SER A 107 24.07 -14.91 6.28
CA SER A 107 25.52 -14.78 6.36
C SER A 107 26.09 -14.95 4.95
N SER A 108 26.26 -13.83 4.23
CA SER A 108 27.13 -13.58 3.06
C SER A 108 26.52 -12.64 2.01
N PHE A 109 25.32 -12.10 2.20
CA PHE A 109 24.86 -10.98 1.36
C PHE A 109 24.92 -9.69 2.15
N HIS A 110 25.95 -8.90 1.86
CA HIS A 110 26.08 -7.50 2.26
C HIS A 110 25.06 -6.64 1.47
N TRP A 111 23.78 -6.98 1.60
CA TRP A 111 22.69 -6.14 1.15
C TRP A 111 22.14 -5.50 2.41
N LYS A 112 22.50 -4.23 2.64
CA LYS A 112 21.57 -3.31 3.29
C LYS A 112 20.22 -3.61 2.66
N ILE A 113 19.18 -3.96 3.43
CA ILE A 113 17.82 -4.22 2.92
C ILE A 113 17.25 -2.88 2.40
N THR A 114 17.86 -2.37 1.35
CA THR A 114 17.40 -1.28 0.51
C THR A 114 16.56 -1.95 -0.56
N TYR A 115 15.29 -1.60 -0.64
CA TYR A 115 14.39 -1.94 -1.74
C TYR A 115 14.18 -3.45 -1.99
N ILE A 116 13.31 -4.08 -1.18
CA ILE A 116 12.25 -4.84 -1.86
C ILE A 116 11.29 -3.78 -2.36
N SER A 117 11.52 -3.33 -3.59
CA SER A 117 10.51 -2.65 -4.36
C SER A 117 9.22 -3.47 -4.22
N MET A 118 8.19 -2.85 -3.65
CA MET A 118 6.82 -3.34 -3.68
C MET A 118 6.34 -3.33 -5.13
N LEU A 119 6.92 -4.18 -5.98
CA LEU A 119 6.24 -4.66 -7.16
C LEU A 119 5.28 -5.74 -6.66
N PHE A 120 4.11 -5.30 -6.22
CA PHE A 120 2.91 -6.08 -6.52
C PHE A 120 2.78 -6.08 -8.04
N ILE A 121 3.56 -6.92 -8.73
CA ILE A 121 3.10 -7.48 -10.00
C ILE A 121 2.01 -8.46 -9.58
N CYS A 122 0.82 -7.96 -9.29
CA CYS A 122 -0.35 -8.70 -9.70
C CYS A 122 -0.16 -8.85 -11.20
N LYS A 123 0.14 -10.06 -11.66
CA LYS A 123 -0.03 -10.40 -13.05
C LYS A 123 -1.54 -10.36 -13.26
N PHE A 124 -2.06 -9.16 -13.52
CA PHE A 124 -3.43 -8.97 -13.94
C PHE A 124 -3.53 -9.63 -15.32
N CYS A 125 -4.04 -10.86 -15.35
CA CYS A 125 -4.79 -11.29 -16.51
C CYS A 125 -6.04 -10.40 -16.54
N ILE A 126 -5.93 -9.25 -17.19
CA ILE A 126 -7.10 -8.58 -17.76
C ILE A 126 -7.53 -9.53 -18.88
N GLN A 127 -8.48 -10.38 -18.56
CA GLN A 127 -9.04 -11.39 -19.44
C GLN A 127 -9.91 -10.70 -20.49
N LYS A 128 -9.31 -9.89 -21.36
CA LYS A 128 -9.98 -9.39 -22.57
C LYS A 128 -9.64 -10.21 -23.81
N ASP A 129 -8.65 -11.09 -23.79
CA ASP A 129 -8.39 -12.03 -24.90
C ASP A 129 -7.80 -13.37 -24.40
N CYS A 130 -8.67 -14.35 -24.16
CA CYS A 130 -8.31 -15.77 -24.15
C CYS A 130 -9.14 -16.47 -25.24
N PHE A 131 -8.58 -16.48 -26.45
CA PHE A 131 -8.67 -17.55 -27.43
C PHE A 131 -7.26 -17.83 -27.93
#